data_AF-A0A0J7YA28-F1
#
_entry.id   AF-A0A0J7YA28-F1
#
_cell.length_a   1.000
_cell.length_b   1.000
_cell.length_c   1.000
_cell.angle_alpha   90.00
_cell.angle_beta   90.00
_cell.angle_gamma   90.00
#
_symmetry.space_group_name_H-M   'P 1'
#
loop_
_entity.id
_entity.type
_entity.pdbx_description
1 polymer ?
#
loop_
_entity_poly.entity_id
_entity_poly.type
_entity_poly.pdbx_seq_one_letter_code
_entity_poly.pdbx_strand_id
1 'polypeptide(L)'
;MTKSSRRSVLVAVVAALLAANAWWFFLRAPEPQTPVFELGSTGGLTVNVDAAAAASAPLFDPVRDGWTVGAAAVQDLSSRVRSSAPVDTAPVVSFLTARLADDANSEQVRRALLSLVRQRICFVALVDQAALPKGGGYAATPVHRIVSVRGNDGEVVGCAPPQNPAAASKATI
;
A
#
# COMPACT_ATOMS: atom_id res chain seq x y z
N MET A 1 -16.69 -33.74 57.09
CA MET A 1 -16.32 -32.54 56.30
C MET A 1 -17.12 -32.52 55.02
N THR A 2 -17.76 -31.39 54.75
CA THR A 2 -19.11 -31.28 54.17
C THR A 2 -19.14 -31.26 52.64
N LYS A 3 -20.01 -32.11 52.08
CA LYS A 3 -20.33 -32.27 50.64
C LYS A 3 -20.70 -30.95 49.94
N SER A 4 -21.13 -29.95 50.72
CA SER A 4 -21.45 -28.58 50.29
C SER A 4 -20.23 -27.81 49.74
N SER A 5 -19.06 -27.91 50.39
CA SER A 5 -17.86 -27.15 50.01
C SER A 5 -17.36 -27.52 48.61
N ARG A 6 -17.39 -28.82 48.25
CA ARG A 6 -16.98 -29.29 46.92
C ARG A 6 -17.89 -28.78 45.80
N ARG A 7 -19.19 -28.67 46.05
CA ARG A 7 -20.16 -28.14 45.08
C ARG A 7 -19.92 -26.65 44.82
N SER A 8 -19.67 -25.87 45.87
CA SER A 8 -19.39 -24.44 45.73
C SER A 8 -18.10 -24.16 44.96
N VAL A 9 -17.04 -24.95 45.19
CA VAL A 9 -15.79 -24.84 44.43
C VAL A 9 -16.02 -25.16 42.95
N LEU A 10 -16.80 -26.20 42.64
CA LEU A 10 -17.06 -26.60 41.26
C LEU A 10 -17.87 -25.55 40.50
N VAL A 11 -18.87 -24.93 41.17
CA VAL A 11 -19.64 -23.82 40.59
C VAL A 11 -18.75 -22.61 40.33
N ALA A 12 -17.84 -22.27 41.24
CA ALA A 12 -16.91 -21.16 41.06
C ALA A 12 -15.96 -21.39 39.87
N VAL A 13 -15.45 -22.61 39.70
CA VAL A 13 -14.59 -22.97 38.57
C VAL A 13 -15.35 -22.88 37.25
N VAL A 14 -16.59 -23.39 37.19
CA VAL A 14 -17.42 -23.29 35.99
C VAL A 14 -17.72 -21.84 35.65
N ALA A 15 -18.07 -21.02 36.64
CA ALA A 15 -18.31 -19.59 36.42
C ALA A 15 -17.04 -18.87 35.91
N ALA A 16 -15.86 -19.19 36.47
CA ALA A 16 -14.60 -18.64 36.01
C ALA A 16 -14.26 -19.06 34.56
N LEU A 17 -14.49 -20.32 34.21
CA LEU A 17 -14.30 -20.82 32.85
C LEU A 17 -15.26 -20.15 31.86
N LEU A 18 -16.53 -19.98 32.22
CA LEU A 18 -17.50 -19.28 31.38
C LEU A 18 -17.15 -17.81 31.20
N ALA A 19 -16.68 -17.13 32.26
CA ALA A 19 -16.23 -15.75 32.18
C ALA A 19 -14.98 -15.61 31.30
N ALA A 20 -14.00 -16.51 31.43
CA ALA A 20 -12.80 -16.52 30.58
C ALA A 20 -13.15 -16.78 29.10
N ASN A 21 -14.08 -17.71 28.85
CA ASN A 21 -14.53 -18.02 27.50
C ASN A 21 -15.30 -16.84 26.88
N ALA A 22 -16.20 -16.22 27.65
CA ALA A 22 -16.93 -15.04 27.23
C ALA A 22 -15.99 -13.85 26.96
N TRP A 23 -14.94 -13.68 27.78
CA TRP A 23 -13.92 -12.67 27.54
C TRP A 23 -13.19 -12.91 26.22
N TRP A 24 -12.78 -14.15 25.96
CA TRP A 24 -12.02 -14.50 24.77
C TRP A 24 -12.81 -14.27 23.47
N PHE A 25 -14.12 -14.56 23.49
CA PHE A 25 -14.96 -14.47 22.29
C PHE A 25 -15.66 -13.11 22.11
N PHE A 26 -16.05 -12.43 23.19
CA PHE A 26 -16.89 -11.23 23.09
C PHE A 26 -16.17 -9.93 23.48
N LEU A 27 -15.18 -9.99 24.36
CA LEU A 27 -14.47 -8.80 24.87
C LEU A 27 -13.07 -8.63 24.29
N ARG A 28 -12.58 -9.63 23.54
CA ARG A 28 -11.35 -9.48 22.76
C ARG A 28 -11.66 -8.56 21.58
N ALA A 29 -11.21 -7.30 21.68
CA ALA A 29 -11.20 -6.42 20.53
C ALA A 29 -10.44 -7.13 19.39
N PRO A 30 -10.97 -7.13 18.15
CA PRO A 30 -10.24 -7.65 17.01
C PRO A 30 -8.88 -6.95 16.98
N GLU A 31 -7.81 -7.74 17.01
CA GLU A 31 -6.47 -7.20 16.88
C GLU A 31 -6.44 -6.42 15.56
N PRO A 32 -6.07 -5.12 15.57
CA PRO A 32 -6.11 -4.32 14.36
C PRO A 32 -5.24 -5.00 13.32
N GLN A 33 -5.88 -5.58 12.30
CA GLN A 33 -5.18 -6.15 11.17
C GLN A 33 -4.51 -4.97 10.48
N THR A 34 -3.22 -4.79 10.75
CA THR A 34 -2.43 -3.82 10.02
C THR A 34 -2.57 -4.17 8.54
N PRO A 35 -2.84 -3.20 7.65
CA PRO A 35 -2.95 -3.49 6.25
C PRO A 35 -1.60 -3.99 5.72
N VAL A 36 -1.67 -4.77 4.64
CA VAL A 36 -0.48 -5.32 3.98
C VAL A 36 0.28 -4.22 3.21
N PHE A 37 -0.47 -3.24 2.71
CA PHE A 37 0.02 -1.97 2.17
C PHE A 37 -1.07 -0.90 2.31
N GLU A 38 -0.67 0.36 2.31
CA GLU A 38 -1.58 1.51 2.39
C GLU A 38 -1.26 2.50 1.27
N LEU A 39 -2.29 2.87 0.51
CA LEU A 39 -2.23 3.89 -0.53
C LEU A 39 -3.00 5.13 -0.07
N GLY A 40 -2.32 6.27 -0.07
CA GLY A 40 -2.89 7.57 0.24
C GLY A 40 -3.34 8.31 -1.01
N SER A 41 -4.25 9.27 -0.80
CA SER A 41 -4.69 10.19 -1.85
C SER A 41 -3.60 11.22 -2.16
N THR A 42 -3.52 11.61 -3.43
CA THR A 42 -2.67 12.71 -3.95
C THR A 42 -3.48 13.98 -4.24
N GLY A 43 -4.67 14.10 -3.66
CA GLY A 43 -5.57 15.23 -3.92
C GLY A 43 -6.23 15.18 -5.30
N GLY A 44 -6.38 13.98 -5.87
CA GLY A 44 -7.03 13.78 -7.17
C GLY A 44 -6.11 13.95 -8.38
N LEU A 45 -4.77 13.93 -8.19
CA LEU A 45 -3.83 13.93 -9.32
C LEU A 45 -4.08 12.71 -10.21
N THR A 46 -4.38 12.98 -11.47
CA THR A 46 -4.53 11.96 -12.52
C THR A 46 -3.58 12.28 -13.67
N VAL A 47 -3.13 11.24 -14.35
CA VAL A 47 -2.26 11.36 -15.52
C VAL A 47 -2.91 10.68 -16.72
N ASN A 48 -2.86 11.34 -17.85
CA ASN A 48 -3.39 10.82 -19.10
C ASN A 48 -2.40 9.83 -19.71
N VAL A 49 -2.78 8.56 -19.77
CA VAL A 49 -1.93 7.48 -20.30
C VAL A 49 -2.57 6.94 -21.57
N ASP A 50 -1.83 7.00 -22.67
CA ASP A 50 -2.21 6.34 -23.93
C ASP A 50 -1.65 4.91 -24.02
N ALA A 51 -2.03 4.18 -25.06
CA ALA A 51 -1.60 2.80 -25.30
C ALA A 51 -0.07 2.64 -25.44
N ALA A 52 0.62 3.61 -26.03
CA ALA A 52 2.07 3.54 -26.22
C ALA A 52 2.81 3.77 -24.90
N ALA A 53 2.39 4.78 -24.13
CA ALA A 53 2.87 5.08 -22.80
C ALA A 53 2.67 3.88 -21.87
N ALA A 54 1.47 3.28 -21.88
CA ALA A 54 1.19 2.06 -21.12
C ALA A 54 2.09 0.89 -21.55
N ALA A 55 2.24 0.63 -22.85
CA ALA A 55 3.07 -0.46 -23.34
C ALA A 55 4.56 -0.30 -22.95
N SER A 56 5.04 0.94 -22.86
CA SER A 56 6.43 1.25 -22.46
C SER A 56 6.66 1.37 -20.94
N ALA A 57 5.58 1.32 -20.15
CA ALA A 57 5.66 1.41 -18.69
C ALA A 57 6.30 0.15 -18.09
N PRO A 58 7.08 0.27 -17.01
CA PRO A 58 7.63 -0.88 -16.29
C PRO A 58 6.53 -1.81 -15.79
N LEU A 59 6.68 -3.11 -16.07
CA LEU A 59 5.84 -4.19 -15.60
C LEU A 59 6.57 -4.94 -14.49
N PHE A 60 5.90 -5.12 -13.35
CA PHE A 60 6.43 -5.97 -12.28
C PHE A 60 6.30 -7.45 -12.66
N ASP A 61 7.43 -8.15 -12.68
CA ASP A 61 7.52 -9.60 -12.86
C ASP A 61 7.57 -10.29 -11.47
N PRO A 62 6.48 -10.96 -11.06
CA PRO A 62 6.39 -11.59 -9.75
C PRO A 62 7.23 -12.87 -9.62
N VAL A 63 7.70 -13.45 -10.74
CA VAL A 63 8.58 -14.63 -10.76
C VAL A 63 10.01 -14.21 -10.48
N ARG A 64 10.43 -13.08 -11.04
CA ARG A 64 11.77 -12.51 -10.85
C ARG A 64 11.88 -11.53 -9.69
N ASP A 65 10.75 -11.20 -9.05
CA ASP A 65 10.63 -10.18 -8.00
C ASP A 65 11.26 -8.85 -8.41
N GLY A 66 10.98 -8.41 -9.65
CA GLY A 66 11.69 -7.30 -10.27
C GLY A 66 10.90 -6.64 -11.40
N TRP A 67 11.46 -5.59 -11.96
CA TRP A 67 10.80 -4.80 -13.00
C TRP A 67 11.33 -5.14 -14.39
N THR A 68 10.45 -5.09 -15.36
CA THR A 68 10.77 -5.30 -16.77
C THR A 68 10.16 -4.21 -17.64
N VAL A 69 10.79 -3.92 -18.77
CA VAL A 69 10.22 -3.08 -19.82
C VAL A 69 10.35 -3.85 -21.12
N GLY A 70 9.20 -4.31 -21.65
CA GLY A 70 9.22 -5.36 -22.66
C GLY A 70 9.91 -6.62 -22.11
N ALA A 71 10.95 -7.09 -22.81
CA ALA A 71 11.72 -8.25 -22.38
C ALA A 71 12.93 -7.92 -21.48
N ALA A 72 13.28 -6.64 -21.33
CA ALA A 72 14.49 -6.23 -20.62
C ALA A 72 14.21 -6.05 -19.12
N ALA A 73 15.07 -6.61 -18.27
CA ALA A 73 15.04 -6.37 -16.84
C ALA A 73 15.57 -4.95 -16.53
N VAL A 74 14.91 -4.26 -15.61
CA VAL A 74 15.25 -2.90 -15.18
C VAL A 74 15.43 -2.91 -13.67
N GLN A 75 16.63 -2.57 -13.20
CA GLN A 75 16.92 -2.51 -11.76
C GLN A 75 16.62 -1.14 -11.16
N ASP A 76 16.97 -0.07 -11.87
CA ASP A 76 16.75 1.30 -11.45
C ASP A 76 15.63 1.96 -12.27
N LEU A 77 14.57 2.37 -11.58
CA LEU A 77 13.41 3.02 -12.15
C LEU A 77 13.48 4.54 -12.09
N SER A 78 14.51 5.12 -11.46
CA SER A 78 14.65 6.57 -11.25
C SER A 78 14.56 7.38 -12.55
N SER A 79 15.19 6.89 -13.62
CA SER A 79 15.17 7.50 -14.96
C SER A 79 13.78 7.55 -15.62
N ARG A 80 12.80 6.81 -15.08
CA ARG A 80 11.43 6.71 -15.59
C ARG A 80 10.43 7.47 -14.73
N VAL A 81 10.88 8.03 -13.60
CA VAL A 81 10.07 8.88 -12.75
C VAL A 81 9.78 10.19 -13.49
N ARG A 82 8.51 10.58 -13.51
CA ARG A 82 8.04 11.85 -14.09
C ARG A 82 7.55 12.75 -12.97
N SER A 83 7.48 14.05 -13.25
CA SER A 83 7.03 15.04 -12.27
C SER A 83 5.79 15.78 -12.80
N SER A 84 4.75 15.91 -11.98
CA SER A 84 3.54 16.67 -12.30
C SER A 84 2.91 17.24 -11.03
N ALA A 85 2.21 18.36 -11.14
CA ALA A 85 1.42 18.92 -10.04
C ALA A 85 -0.05 18.45 -10.15
N PRO A 86 -0.74 18.17 -9.02
CA PRO A 86 -2.18 17.86 -9.00
C PRO A 86 -3.04 18.99 -9.58
N VAL A 87 -2.66 20.24 -9.30
CA VAL A 87 -3.22 21.50 -9.78
C VAL A 87 -2.08 22.52 -9.84
N ASP A 88 -2.24 23.61 -10.61
CA ASP A 88 -1.18 24.61 -10.86
C ASP A 88 -0.52 25.21 -9.61
N THR A 89 -1.24 25.21 -8.48
CA THR A 89 -0.77 25.76 -7.19
C THR A 89 -0.29 24.71 -6.20
N ALA A 90 -0.40 23.42 -6.53
CA ALA A 90 0.01 22.33 -5.67
C ALA A 90 1.51 21.98 -5.87
N PRO A 91 2.17 21.41 -4.85
CA PRO A 91 3.54 20.92 -4.99
C PRO A 91 3.66 19.92 -6.13
N VAL A 92 4.74 20.04 -6.90
CA VAL A 92 5.10 19.07 -7.93
C VAL A 92 5.44 17.73 -7.25
N VAL A 93 4.81 16.67 -7.74
CA VAL A 93 4.99 15.31 -7.24
C VAL A 93 5.75 14.49 -8.29
N SER A 94 6.79 13.80 -7.86
CA SER A 94 7.52 12.84 -8.69
C SER A 94 6.90 11.45 -8.53
N PHE A 95 6.39 10.88 -9.63
CA PHE A 95 5.67 9.62 -9.67
C PHE A 95 6.19 8.71 -10.79
N LEU A 96 5.97 7.40 -10.61
CA LEU A 96 6.23 6.40 -11.63
C LEU A 96 4.92 5.89 -12.23
N THR A 97 4.82 5.88 -13.55
CA THR A 97 3.76 5.12 -14.23
C THR A 97 4.22 3.68 -14.39
N ALA A 98 3.47 2.72 -13.85
CA ALA A 98 3.86 1.31 -13.78
C ALA A 98 2.67 0.40 -14.06
N ARG A 99 2.97 -0.85 -14.38
CA ARG A 99 1.99 -1.90 -14.67
C ARG A 99 2.20 -3.08 -13.74
N LEU A 100 1.09 -3.77 -13.50
CA LEU A 100 1.06 -5.09 -12.87
C LEU A 100 0.51 -6.10 -13.88
N ALA A 101 0.67 -7.39 -13.61
CA ALA A 101 -0.02 -8.42 -14.37
C ALA A 101 -1.54 -8.25 -14.21
N ASP A 102 -2.30 -8.57 -15.25
CA ASP A 102 -3.76 -8.39 -15.27
C ASP A 102 -4.46 -9.22 -14.16
N ASP A 103 -3.84 -10.33 -13.74
CA ASP A 103 -4.29 -11.23 -12.67
C ASP A 103 -3.53 -11.02 -11.35
N ALA A 104 -2.91 -9.84 -11.17
CA ALA A 104 -2.08 -9.58 -10.01
C ALA A 104 -2.86 -9.65 -8.68
N ASN A 105 -2.44 -10.54 -7.78
CA ASN A 105 -3.03 -10.66 -6.45
C ASN A 105 -2.44 -9.64 -5.46
N SER A 106 -3.07 -9.53 -4.28
CA SER A 106 -2.66 -8.56 -3.24
C SER A 106 -1.20 -8.70 -2.80
N GLU A 107 -0.66 -9.91 -2.80
CA GLU A 107 0.73 -10.18 -2.44
C GLU A 107 1.71 -9.72 -3.54
N GLN A 108 1.34 -9.87 -4.81
CA GLN A 108 2.13 -9.34 -5.92
C GLN A 108 2.09 -7.81 -5.95
N VAL A 109 0.94 -7.20 -5.67
CA VAL A 109 0.81 -5.73 -5.48
C VAL A 109 1.70 -5.27 -4.33
N ARG A 110 1.66 -5.94 -3.17
CA ARG A 110 2.52 -5.63 -2.02
C ARG A 110 4.00 -5.65 -2.41
N ARG A 111 4.47 -6.72 -3.06
CA ARG A 111 5.87 -6.85 -3.47
C ARG A 111 6.30 -5.78 -4.47
N ALA A 112 5.44 -5.47 -5.45
CA ALA A 112 5.67 -4.39 -6.38
C ALA A 112 5.82 -3.05 -5.64
N LEU A 113 4.87 -2.68 -4.79
CA LEU A 113 4.94 -1.43 -4.01
C LEU A 113 6.16 -1.38 -3.09
N LEU A 114 6.49 -2.49 -2.43
CA LEU A 114 7.66 -2.59 -1.56
C LEU A 114 8.96 -2.31 -2.33
N SER A 115 9.07 -2.86 -3.55
CA SER A 115 10.22 -2.62 -4.41
C SER A 115 10.37 -1.15 -4.82
N LEU A 116 9.26 -0.43 -5.04
CA LEU A 116 9.26 1.00 -5.33
C LEU A 116 9.70 1.84 -4.13
N VAL A 117 9.15 1.55 -2.95
CA VAL A 117 9.49 2.28 -1.72
C VAL A 117 10.97 2.09 -1.38
N ARG A 118 11.53 0.89 -1.58
CA ARG A 118 12.97 0.64 -1.41
C ARG A 118 13.85 1.44 -2.36
N GLN A 119 13.35 1.76 -3.55
CA GLN A 119 13.99 2.68 -4.51
C GLN A 119 13.66 4.16 -4.25
N ARG A 120 13.01 4.49 -3.12
CA ARG A 120 12.56 5.84 -2.74
C ARG A 120 11.53 6.45 -3.71
N ILE A 121 10.81 5.61 -4.45
CA ILE A 121 9.70 6.02 -5.31
C ILE A 121 8.41 5.91 -4.51
N CYS A 122 7.84 7.06 -4.15
CA CYS A 122 6.72 7.15 -3.21
C CYS A 122 5.36 7.41 -3.85
N PHE A 123 5.33 7.65 -5.16
CA PHE A 123 4.10 7.90 -5.88
C PHE A 123 4.06 7.04 -7.14
N VAL A 124 2.91 6.43 -7.40
CA VAL A 124 2.74 5.48 -8.49
C VAL A 124 1.39 5.67 -9.16
N ALA A 125 1.39 5.68 -10.49
CA ALA A 125 0.19 5.54 -11.32
C ALA A 125 0.17 4.12 -11.86
N LEU A 126 -0.74 3.29 -11.35
CA LEU A 126 -0.89 1.90 -11.79
C LEU A 126 -1.82 1.86 -13.00
N VAL A 127 -1.27 1.47 -14.15
CA VAL A 127 -1.99 1.41 -15.42
C VAL A 127 -2.54 0.01 -15.62
N ASP A 128 -3.86 -0.07 -15.76
CA ASP A 128 -4.54 -1.25 -16.28
C ASP A 128 -4.60 -1.15 -17.81
N GLN A 129 -3.90 -2.05 -18.51
CA GLN A 129 -3.87 -2.02 -19.97
C GLN A 129 -5.22 -2.42 -20.59
N ALA A 130 -6.00 -3.28 -19.91
CA ALA A 130 -7.31 -3.70 -20.38
C ALA A 130 -8.34 -2.56 -20.31
N ALA A 131 -8.14 -1.60 -19.40
CA ALA A 131 -8.99 -0.42 -19.24
C ALA A 131 -8.71 0.70 -20.26
N LEU A 132 -7.69 0.55 -21.13
CA LEU A 132 -7.34 1.60 -22.10
C LEU A 132 -8.36 1.70 -23.25
N PRO A 133 -8.66 2.92 -23.73
CA PRO A 133 -9.56 3.11 -24.87
C PRO A 133 -9.00 2.46 -26.15
N LYS A 134 -9.75 1.53 -26.75
CA LYS A 134 -9.36 0.82 -27.99
C LYS A 134 -9.24 1.74 -29.23
N GLY A 135 -9.78 2.95 -29.16
CA GLY A 135 -9.83 3.92 -30.27
C GLY A 135 -8.71 4.96 -30.29
N GLY A 136 -7.60 4.77 -29.56
CA GLY A 136 -6.46 5.72 -29.57
C GLY A 136 -6.63 6.94 -28.66
N GLY A 137 -7.33 6.78 -27.54
CA GLY A 137 -7.52 7.82 -26.52
C GLY A 137 -6.60 7.66 -25.31
N TYR A 138 -6.76 8.57 -24.35
CA TYR A 138 -6.08 8.53 -23.06
C TYR A 138 -6.99 7.97 -21.97
N ALA A 139 -6.43 7.20 -21.05
CA ALA A 139 -7.06 6.85 -19.79
C ALA A 139 -6.54 7.77 -18.67
N ALA A 140 -7.45 8.40 -17.93
CA ALA A 140 -7.11 9.14 -16.72
C ALA A 140 -6.75 8.14 -15.61
N THR A 141 -5.44 8.02 -15.34
CA THR A 141 -4.91 7.10 -14.35
C THR A 141 -4.60 7.84 -13.06
N PRO A 142 -5.21 7.49 -11.92
CA PRO A 142 -4.93 8.15 -10.65
C PRO A 142 -3.50 7.86 -10.19
N VAL A 143 -2.84 8.90 -9.67
CA VAL A 143 -1.56 8.76 -8.98
C VAL A 143 -1.84 8.53 -7.50
N HIS A 144 -1.27 7.47 -6.94
CA HIS A 144 -1.40 7.15 -5.52
C HIS A 144 -0.10 7.40 -4.79
N ARG A 145 -0.19 7.89 -3.55
CA ARG A 145 0.95 7.95 -2.64
C ARG A 145 1.07 6.61 -1.95
N ILE A 146 2.24 5.98 -1.98
CA ILE A 146 2.51 4.81 -1.15
C ILE A 146 2.75 5.33 0.27
N VAL A 147 1.90 4.98 1.23
CA VAL A 147 2.04 5.43 2.62
C VAL A 147 2.95 4.47 3.36
N SER A 148 2.60 3.19 3.34
CA SER A 148 3.32 2.12 4.01
C SER A 148 3.15 0.79 3.26
N VAL A 149 4.17 -0.06 3.34
CA VAL A 149 4.14 -1.43 2.79
C VAL A 149 4.82 -2.36 3.78
N ARG A 150 4.20 -3.49 4.07
CA ARG A 150 4.81 -4.52 4.92
C ARG A 150 5.89 -5.28 4.14
N GLY A 151 7.05 -5.42 4.73
CA GLY A 151 8.18 -6.25 4.33
C GLY A 151 7.93 -7.74 4.57
N ASN A 152 8.87 -8.58 4.12
CA ASN A 152 8.75 -10.04 4.24
C ASN A 152 8.98 -10.54 5.67
N ASP A 153 9.73 -9.76 6.46
CA ASP A 153 10.04 -9.95 7.87
C ASP A 153 9.00 -9.30 8.80
N GLY A 154 7.96 -8.68 8.24
CA GLY A 154 6.96 -7.92 8.99
C GLY A 154 7.33 -6.47 9.27
N GLU A 155 8.52 -6.00 8.86
CA GLU A 155 8.90 -4.59 8.95
C GLU A 155 7.93 -3.73 8.13
N VAL A 156 7.51 -2.58 8.65
CA VAL A 156 6.69 -1.63 7.86
C VAL A 156 7.62 -0.59 7.24
N VAL A 157 7.75 -0.64 5.91
CA VAL A 157 8.54 0.32 5.15
C VAL A 157 7.60 1.42 4.64
N GLY A 158 7.83 2.65 5.09
CA GLY A 158 6.99 3.80 4.76
C GLY A 158 7.71 4.84 3.92
N CYS A 159 6.93 5.58 3.13
CA CYS A 159 7.41 6.83 2.56
C CYS A 159 7.22 7.96 3.56
N ALA A 160 8.26 8.78 3.75
CA ALA A 160 8.16 9.95 4.60
C ALA A 160 7.07 10.91 4.09
N PRO A 161 6.29 11.54 4.98
CA PRO A 161 5.32 12.55 4.57
C PRO A 161 6.04 13.67 3.80
N PRO A 162 5.42 14.25 2.77
CA PRO A 162 5.97 15.43 2.12
C PRO A 162 6.19 16.50 3.19
N GLN A 163 7.45 16.91 3.39
CA GLN A 163 7.77 17.95 4.35
C GLN A 163 7.13 19.25 3.84
N ASN A 164 6.14 19.75 4.55
CA ASN A 164 5.55 21.04 4.24
C ASN A 164 6.55 22.14 4.66
N PRO A 165 7.18 22.88 3.74
CA PRO A 165 8.20 23.87 4.10
C PRO A 165 7.65 24.99 4.99
N ALA A 166 6.33 25.19 5.02
CA ALA A 166 5.67 26.18 5.88
C ALA A 166 5.78 25.86 7.40
N ALA A 167 6.04 24.60 7.78
CA ALA A 167 6.19 24.23 9.18
C ALA A 167 7.59 24.52 9.75
N ALA A 168 8.60 24.64 8.89
CA ALA A 168 9.98 24.94 9.31
C ALA A 168 10.18 26.41 9.71
N SER A 169 9.24 27.30 9.38
CA SER A 169 9.38 28.75 9.62
C SER A 169 8.90 29.23 11.00
N LYS A 170 8.46 28.33 11.90
CA LYS A 170 8.04 28.70 13.27
C LYS A 170 9.04 28.34 14.37
N ALA A 171 10.26 27.95 14.00
CA ALA A 171 11.33 27.66 14.97
C ALA A 171 12.47 28.69 14.87
N THR A 172 12.16 29.99 14.85
CA THR A 172 13.11 31.05 15.22
C THR A 172 12.33 32.30 15.60
N ILE A 173 12.26 32.58 16.90
CA ILE A 173 12.56 33.83 17.63
C ILE A 173 12.17 33.57 19.09
#